data_AF-A0A2N2SHK2-F1
#
_entry.id   AF-A0A2N2SHK2-F1
#
_cell.length_a   1.000
_cell.length_b   1.000
_cell.length_c   1.000
_cell.angle_alpha   90.00
_cell.angle_beta   90.00
_cell.angle_gamma   90.00
#
_symmetry.space_group_name_H-M   'P 1'
#
loop_
_entity.id
_entity.type
_entity.pdbx_description
1 polymer ?
#
loop_
_entity_poly.entity_id
_entity_poly.type
_entity_poly.pdbx_seq_one_letter_code
_entity_poly.pdbx_strand_id
1 'polypeptide(L)' 'MSEVTVRKQRPKHLALHEIRLPLPGIVSILHRVSGVGLFLMLPFLLYLLDLSLGSAESFETFSAVVGHPLAK' A
#
# COMPACT_ATOMS: atom_id res chain seq x y z
N MET A 1 28.33 -10.78 38.44
CA MET A 1 27.74 -11.22 37.16
C MET A 1 26.26 -11.44 37.39
N SER A 2 25.42 -10.51 36.92
CA SER A 2 23.97 -10.55 37.11
C SER A 2 23.34 -11.57 36.15
N GLU A 3 22.82 -12.65 36.70
CA GLU A 3 22.13 -13.71 35.97
C GLU A 3 20.79 -13.17 35.43
N VAL A 4 20.72 -12.93 34.12
CA VAL A 4 19.46 -12.57 33.46
C VAL A 4 18.60 -13.82 33.42
N THR A 5 17.62 -13.91 34.31
CA THR A 5 16.63 -14.98 34.34
C THR A 5 15.81 -14.93 33.05
N VAL A 6 16.07 -15.84 32.11
CA VAL A 6 15.32 -15.94 30.84
C VAL A 6 13.88 -16.34 31.15
N ARG A 7 12.96 -15.37 31.12
CA ARG A 7 11.52 -15.63 31.29
C ARG A 7 10.99 -16.45 30.11
N LYS A 8 10.40 -17.62 30.39
CA LYS A 8 9.76 -18.49 29.40
C LYS A 8 8.62 -17.76 28.69
N GLN A 9 8.72 -17.66 27.36
CA GLN A 9 7.69 -17.01 26.53
C GLN A 9 6.42 -17.87 26.50
N ARG A 10 5.26 -17.24 26.73
CA ARG A 10 3.96 -17.93 26.71
C ARG A 10 3.44 -18.12 25.28
N PRO A 11 2.72 -19.21 24.99
CA PRO A 11 2.12 -19.41 23.67
C PRO A 11 1.06 -18.35 23.38
N LYS A 12 0.97 -17.93 22.12
CA LYS A 12 -0.02 -16.97 21.61
C LYS A 12 -0.82 -17.63 20.49
N HIS A 13 -2.15 -17.50 20.53
CA HIS A 13 -3.01 -17.95 19.43
C HIS A 13 -3.13 -16.83 18.39
N LEU A 14 -2.24 -16.85 17.38
CA LEU A 14 -2.19 -15.87 16.29
C LEU A 14 -2.21 -16.56 14.92
N ALA A 15 -2.94 -17.66 14.81
CA ALA A 15 -3.23 -18.30 13.54
C ALA A 15 -4.34 -17.50 12.83
N LEU A 16 -3.97 -16.45 12.08
CA LEU A 16 -4.95 -15.54 11.46
C LEU A 16 -5.95 -16.24 10.52
N HIS A 17 -5.58 -17.40 9.96
CA HIS A 17 -6.43 -18.21 9.10
C HIS A 17 -7.49 -19.02 9.88
N GLU A 18 -7.31 -19.21 11.19
CA GLU A 18 -8.28 -19.86 12.09
C GLU A 18 -9.24 -18.83 12.71
N ILE A 19 -8.85 -17.55 12.73
CA ILE A 19 -9.62 -16.46 13.34
C ILE A 19 -10.63 -15.89 12.33
N ARG A 20 -11.93 -15.98 12.64
CA ARG A 20 -13.00 -15.38 11.83
C ARG A 20 -13.18 -13.90 12.20
N LEU A 21 -12.77 -13.01 11.29
CA LEU A 21 -12.98 -11.57 11.47
C LEU A 21 -14.44 -11.18 11.13
N PRO A 22 -15.07 -10.30 11.91
CA PRO A 22 -16.32 -9.69 11.51
C PRO A 22 -16.09 -8.72 10.35
N LEU A 23 -17.15 -8.37 9.62
CA LEU A 23 -17.06 -7.51 8.44
C LEU A 23 -16.27 -6.20 8.66
N PRO A 24 -16.44 -5.45 9.77
CA PRO A 24 -15.65 -4.24 10.01
C PRO A 24 -14.15 -4.49 10.14
N GLY A 25 -13.74 -5.68 10.60
CA GLY A 25 -12.32 -6.07 10.69
C GLY A 25 -11.68 -6.19 9.32
N ILE A 26 -12.39 -6.79 8.36
CA ILE A 26 -11.93 -6.91 6.96
C ILE A 26 -11.85 -5.52 6.33
N VAL A 27 -12.89 -4.70 6.48
CA VAL A 27 -12.93 -3.32 5.94
C VAL A 27 -11.77 -2.49 6.48
N SER A 28 -11.45 -2.61 7.78
CA SER A 28 -10.31 -1.90 8.38
C SER A 28 -8.97 -2.29 7.75
N ILE A 29 -8.76 -3.59 7.46
CA ILE A 29 -7.55 -4.06 6.79
C ILE A 29 -7.48 -3.51 5.37
N LEU A 30 -8.57 -3.62 4.61
CA LEU A 30 -8.62 -3.11 3.23
C LEU A 30 -8.35 -1.60 3.19
N HIS A 31 -8.95 -0.81 4.09
CA HIS A 31 -8.71 0.62 4.16
C HIS A 31 -7.23 0.95 4.40
N ARG A 32 -6.55 0.22 5.29
CA ARG A 32 -5.11 0.40 5.55
C ARG A 32 -4.28 0.06 4.32
N VAL A 33 -4.56 -1.07 3.67
CA VAL A 33 -3.85 -1.50 2.46
C VAL A 33 -4.05 -0.50 1.33
N SER A 34 -5.28 -0.01 1.12
CA SER A 34 -5.56 1.05 0.15
C SER A 34 -4.82 2.34 0.47
N GLY A 35 -4.71 2.73 1.73
CA GLY A 35 -3.94 3.90 2.16
C GLY A 35 -2.45 3.77 1.83
N VAL A 36 -1.85 2.60 2.08
CA VAL A 36 -0.45 2.33 1.71
C VAL A 36 -0.28 2.33 0.20
N GLY A 37 -1.19 1.69 -0.54
CA GLY A 37 -1.16 1.67 -2.01
C GLY A 37 -1.22 3.08 -2.60
N LEU A 38 -2.14 3.91 -2.10
CA LEU A 38 -2.23 5.31 -2.53
C LEU A 38 -0.97 6.09 -2.18
N PHE A 39 -0.45 5.95 -0.96
CA PHE A 39 0.78 6.64 -0.54
C PHE A 39 1.98 6.32 -1.43
N LEU A 40 2.14 5.05 -1.80
CA LEU A 40 3.21 4.63 -2.70
C LEU A 40 3.00 5.11 -4.15
N MET A 41 1.75 5.23 -4.60
CA MET A 41 1.41 5.72 -5.94
C MET A 41 1.43 7.25 -6.03
N LEU A 42 1.35 7.99 -4.93
CA LEU A 42 1.30 9.46 -4.93
C LEU A 42 2.43 10.13 -5.74
N PRO A 43 3.72 9.78 -5.58
CA PRO A 43 4.79 10.40 -6.37
C PRO A 43 4.61 10.16 -7.87
N PHE A 44 4.17 8.96 -8.26
CA PHE A 44 3.91 8.61 -9.66
C PHE A 44 2.71 9.39 -10.21
N LEU A 45 1.61 9.49 -9.46
CA LEU A 45 0.44 10.27 -9.85
C LEU A 45 0.77 11.77 -9.98
N LEU A 46 1.57 12.32 -9.08
CA LEU A 46 2.02 13.71 -9.15
C LEU A 46 2.96 13.94 -10.34
N TYR A 47 3.82 12.98 -10.68
CA TYR A 47 4.63 13.04 -11.89
C TYR A 47 3.77 13.01 -13.17
N LEU A 48 2.77 12.13 -13.24
CA LEU A 48 1.83 12.13 -14.36
C LEU A 48 1.04 13.45 -14.46
N LEU A 49 0.66 14.02 -13.32
CA LEU A 49 0.00 15.33 -13.27
C LEU A 49 0.92 16.43 -13.82
N ASP A 50 2.20 16.45 -13.42
CA ASP A 50 3.20 17.39 -13.92
C ASP A 50 3.36 17.29 -15.45
N LEU A 51 3.53 16.06 -15.98
CA LEU A 51 3.60 15.84 -17.43
C LEU A 51 2.36 16.34 -18.17
N SER A 52 1.17 16.16 -17.58
CA SER A 52 -0.10 16.57 -18.18
C SER A 52 -0.29 18.09 -18.27
N LEU A 53 0.43 18.88 -17.46
CA LEU A 53 0.28 20.34 -17.38
C LEU A 53 1.47 21.12 -17.98
N GLY A 54 2.54 20.42 -18.38
CA GLY A 54 3.77 21.02 -18.89
C GLY A 54 3.65 21.58 -20.32
N SER A 55 4.41 21.03 -21.26
CA SER A 55 4.43 21.40 -22.67
C SER A 55 3.61 20.43 -23.52
N ALA A 56 3.43 20.74 -24.81
CA ALA A 56 2.82 19.81 -25.75
C ALA A 56 3.58 18.47 -25.81
N GLU A 57 4.92 18.52 -25.75
CA GLU A 57 5.76 17.32 -25.75
C GLU A 57 5.59 16.48 -24.47
N SER A 58 5.50 17.11 -23.29
CA SER A 58 5.26 16.38 -22.04
C SER A 58 3.85 15.77 -22.01
N PHE A 59 2.87 16.44 -22.63
CA PHE A 59 1.51 15.91 -22.76
C PHE A 59 1.43 14.69 -23.69
N GLU A 60 2.22 14.65 -24.77
CA GLU A 60 2.35 13.45 -25.61
C GLU A 60 2.93 12.27 -24.80
N THR A 61 3.93 12.55 -23.96
CA THR A 61 4.49 11.54 -23.05
C THR A 61 3.44 11.03 -22.04
N PHE A 62 2.68 11.94 -21.42
CA PHE A 62 1.56 11.58 -20.56
C PHE A 62 0.56 10.68 -21.29
N SER A 63 0.12 11.08 -22.49
CA SER A 63 -0.87 10.37 -23.30
C SER A 63 -0.40 8.97 -23.68
N ALA A 64 0.89 8.80 -24.00
CA ALA A 64 1.48 7.49 -24.28
C ALA A 64 1.46 6.58 -23.04
N VAL A 65 1.78 7.12 -21.87
CA VAL A 65 1.79 6.35 -20.60
C VAL A 65 0.38 5.94 -20.19
N VAL A 66 -0.59 6.86 -20.13
CA VAL A 66 -1.97 6.53 -19.72
C VAL A 66 -2.74 5.74 -20.80
N GLY A 67 -2.32 5.85 -22.06
CA GLY A 67 -2.87 5.07 -23.17
C GLY A 67 -2.49 3.59 -23.11
N HIS A 68 -1.40 3.24 -22.42
CA HIS A 68 -0.89 1.88 -22.31
C HIS A 68 -1.89 0.97 -21.58
N PRO A 69 -2.19 -0.25 -22.07
CA PRO A 69 -3.20 -1.14 -21.46
C PRO A 69 -2.97 -1.48 -19.99
N LEU A 70 -1.72 -1.47 -19.52
CA LEU A 70 -1.40 -1.70 -18.09
C LEU A 70 -1.67 -0.50 -17.19
N ALA A 71 -1.86 0.69 -17.76
CA ALA A 71 -2.21 1.90 -17.03
C ALA A 71 -3.73 2.16 -16.98
N LYS A 72 -4.52 1.33 -17.66
CA LYS A 72 -6.00 1.32 -17.63
C LYS A 72 -6.49 0.32 -16.58
#